data_AF-O50327-F1
#
_entry.id   AF-O50327-F1
#
_cell.length_a   1.000
_cell.length_b   1.000
_cell.length_c   1.000
_cell.angle_alpha   90.00
_cell.angle_beta   90.00
_cell.angle_gamma   90.00
#
_symmetry.space_group_name_H-M   'P 1'
#
loop_
_entity.id
_entity.type
_entity.pdbx_description
1 polymer ?
#
loop_
_entity_poly.entity_id
_entity_poly.type
_entity_poly.pdbx_seq_one_letter_code
_entity_poly.pdbx_strand_id
1 'polypeptide(L)' 'MSESFDASAFLKTVTSQPGVYRMYDVGNTVIYVGKAKDLKKRLASYFRSHV' A
#
# COMPACT_ATOMS: atom_id res chain seq x y z
N MET A 1 14.08 -12.85 12.45
CA MET A 1 14.62 -11.78 11.58
C MET A 1 13.42 -11.17 10.88
N SER A 2 13.12 -9.88 11.09
CA SER A 2 12.00 -9.23 10.39
C SER A 2 12.46 -8.91 8.97
N GLU A 3 11.91 -9.60 7.98
CA GLU A 3 12.08 -9.20 6.59
C GLU A 3 11.49 -7.79 6.41
N SER A 4 12.29 -6.87 5.91
CA SER A 4 11.81 -5.54 5.56
C SER A 4 10.86 -5.65 4.37
N PHE A 5 9.69 -5.01 4.46
CA PHE A 5 8.71 -5.00 3.38
C PHE A 5 9.27 -4.32 2.10
N ASP A 6 9.34 -5.06 0.99
CA ASP A 6 9.73 -4.52 -0.32
C ASP A 6 8.55 -3.80 -0.98
N ALA A 7 8.45 -2.50 -0.72
CA ALA A 7 7.43 -1.64 -1.31
C ALA A 7 7.54 -1.56 -2.85
N SER A 8 8.74 -1.68 -3.43
CA SER A 8 8.95 -1.58 -4.87
C SER A 8 8.38 -2.80 -5.60
N ALA A 9 8.66 -4.01 -5.08
CA ALA A 9 8.09 -5.25 -5.60
C ALA A 9 6.56 -5.26 -5.45
N PHE A 10 6.03 -4.83 -4.30
CA PHE A 10 4.60 -4.72 -4.07
C PHE A 10 3.92 -3.76 -5.06
N LEU A 11 4.45 -2.54 -5.25
CA LEU A 11 3.83 -1.54 -6.14
C LEU A 11 3.82 -1.96 -7.62
N LYS A 12 4.67 -2.91 -8.04
CA LYS A 12 4.63 -3.48 -9.39
C LYS A 12 3.39 -4.36 -9.63
N THR A 13 2.85 -4.99 -8.59
CA THR A 13 1.67 -5.87 -8.69
C THR A 13 0.35 -5.11 -8.53
N VAL A 14 0.40 -3.86 -8.03
CA VAL A 14 -0.79 -3.04 -7.80
C VAL A 14 -1.39 -2.52 -9.11
N THR A 15 -2.71 -2.68 -9.26
CA THR A 15 -3.50 -2.16 -10.38
C THR A 15 -3.63 -0.62 -10.35
N SER A 16 -3.73 0.01 -11.52
CA SER A 16 -4.06 1.44 -11.65
C SER A 16 -5.57 1.71 -11.72
N GLN A 17 -6.41 0.69 -11.54
CA GLN A 17 -7.88 0.83 -11.56
C GLN A 17 -8.42 1.45 -10.26
N PRO A 18 -9.66 2.00 -10.28
CA PRO A 18 -10.35 2.40 -9.07
C PRO A 18 -10.59 1.22 -8.13
N GLY A 19 -10.55 1.47 -6.82
CA GLY A 19 -10.87 0.45 -5.85
C GLY A 19 -10.66 0.88 -4.41
N VAL A 20 -10.74 -0.11 -3.52
CA VAL A 20 -10.56 0.02 -2.08
C VAL A 20 -9.30 -0.74 -1.68
N TYR A 21 -8.51 -0.19 -0.75
CA TYR A 21 -7.35 -0.84 -0.16
C TYR A 21 -7.50 -0.89 1.37
N ARG A 22 -6.83 -1.87 1.97
CA ARG A 22 -6.77 -2.07 3.41
C ARG A 22 -5.31 -2.10 3.85
N MET A 23 -5.02 -1.45 4.96
CA MET A 23 -3.73 -1.59 5.65
C MET A 23 -3.93 -2.47 6.87
N TYR A 24 -2.96 -3.36 7.06
CA TYR A 24 -2.94 -4.32 8.16
C TYR A 24 -1.78 -3.99 9.09
N ASP A 25 -1.98 -4.22 10.39
CA ASP A 25 -0.87 -4.29 11.34
C ASP A 25 -0.13 -5.64 11.25
N VAL A 26 0.90 -5.80 12.08
CA VAL A 26 1.69 -7.04 12.16
C VAL A 26 0.89 -8.25 12.66
N GLY A 27 -0.26 -8.04 13.29
CA GLY A 27 -1.19 -9.07 13.75
C GLY A 27 -2.29 -9.41 12.74
N ASN A 28 -2.19 -8.89 11.50
CA ASN A 28 -3.17 -9.06 10.44
C ASN A 28 -4.55 -8.42 10.76
N THR A 29 -4.56 -7.42 11.64
CA THR A 29 -5.75 -6.61 11.97
C THR A 29 -5.84 -5.44 11.00
N VAL A 30 -7.04 -5.18 10.44
CA VAL A 30 -7.26 -4.01 9.57
C VAL A 30 -7.19 -2.74 10.42
N ILE A 31 -6.22 -1.88 10.15
CA ILE A 31 -6.04 -0.60 10.85
C ILE A 31 -6.51 0.61 10.03
N TYR A 32 -6.63 0.45 8.71
CA TYR A 32 -7.07 1.53 7.83
C TYR A 32 -7.73 0.98 6.57
N VAL A 33 -8.79 1.64 6.12
CA VAL A 33 -9.46 1.36 4.83
C VAL A 33 -9.55 2.66 4.05
N GLY A 34 -9.08 2.64 2.80
CA GLY A 34 -9.14 3.79 1.92
C GLY A 34 -9.65 3.43 0.53
N LYS A 35 -10.12 4.42 -0.22
CA LYS A 35 -10.50 4.28 -1.63
C LYS A 35 -9.68 5.20 -2.53
N ALA A 36 -9.48 4.81 -3.78
CA ALA A 36 -8.80 5.62 -4.77
C ALA A 36 -9.39 5.41 -6.18
N LYS A 37 -9.30 6.44 -7.02
CA LYS A 37 -9.55 6.32 -8.47
C LYS A 37 -8.43 5.58 -9.20
N ASP A 38 -7.22 5.62 -8.64
CA ASP A 38 -6.03 4.94 -9.13
C ASP A 38 -5.30 4.37 -7.90
N LEU A 39 -5.39 3.05 -7.70
CA LEU A 39 -4.83 2.39 -6.53
C LEU A 39 -3.30 2.46 -6.51
N LYS A 40 -2.64 2.29 -7.66
CA LYS A 40 -1.18 2.35 -7.75
C LYS A 40 -0.62 3.70 -7.33
N LYS A 41 -1.17 4.81 -7.84
CA LYS A 41 -0.74 6.17 -7.43
C LYS A 41 -1.01 6.45 -5.96
N ARG A 42 -2.16 6.00 -5.44
CA ARG A 42 -2.50 6.19 -4.03
C ARG A 42 -1.59 5.38 -3.10
N LEU A 43 -1.33 4.11 -3.41
CA LEU A 43 -0.48 3.28 -2.55
C LEU A 43 0.98 3.73 -2.63
N ALA A 44 1.45 4.16 -3.81
CA ALA A 44 2.80 4.72 -3.96
C ALA A 44 3.04 5.96 -3.09
N SER A 45 2.01 6.75 -2.75
CA SER A 45 2.22 7.96 -1.93
C SER A 45 2.69 7.69 -0.51
N TYR A 46 2.37 6.52 0.05
CA TYR A 46 2.78 6.15 1.40
C TYR A 46 4.26 5.80 1.50
N PHE A 47 4.91 5.49 0.37
CA PHE A 47 6.32 5.08 0.32
C PHE A 47 7.25 6.18 -0.22
N ARG A 48 6.72 7.39 -0.46
CA ARG A 48 7.57 8.53 -0.78
C ARG A 48 8.25 9.00 0.49
N SER A 49 9.58 9.11 0.46
CA SER A 49 10.32 9.82 1.50
C SER A 49 9.89 11.28 1.49
N HIS A 50 9.30 11.74 2.59
CA HIS A 50 9.17 13.18 2.84
C HIS A 50 10.57 13.69 3.18
N VAL A 51 11.21 14.36 2.21
CA VAL A 51 12.33 15.26 2.48
C VAL A 51 11.78 16.58 2.99
#